data_AF-A0A1Y1UH47-F1
#
_entry.id   AF-A0A1Y1UH47-F1
#
_cell.length_a   1.000
_cell.length_b   1.000
_cell.length_c   1.000
_cell.angle_alpha   90.00
_cell.angle_beta   90.00
_cell.angle_gamma   90.00
#
_symmetry.space_group_name_H-M   'P 1'
#
loop_
_entity.id
_entity.type
_entity.pdbx_description
1 polymer ?
#
loop_
_entity_poly.entity_id
_entity_poly.type
_entity_poly.pdbx_seq_one_letter_code
_entity_poly.pdbx_strand_id
1 'polypeptide(L)'
;QDAGAVDPAKIEMAVAEVEMLTDVFNRLVNSCHAKCIQPDPMKHRYNEGDLLKGESVCIDRCTAKFFEVNKVVGERMQTMGQNAQATGGFGR
;
A
#
# COMPACT_ATOMS: atom_id res chain seq x y z
N GLN A 1 26.12 -24.42 22.80
CA GLN A 1 24.99 -23.48 22.97
C GLN A 1 24.85 -22.74 21.65
N ASP A 2 24.10 -23.31 20.70
CA ASP A 2 23.92 -22.74 19.36
C ASP A 2 22.87 -21.63 19.40
N ALA A 3 23.29 -20.43 19.82
CA ALA A 3 22.60 -19.20 19.53
C ALA A 3 23.01 -18.75 18.12
N GLY A 4 22.36 -19.26 17.07
CA GLY A 4 22.70 -18.79 15.72
C GLY A 4 22.16 -19.53 14.49
N ALA A 5 21.39 -20.60 14.62
CA ALA A 5 20.74 -21.21 13.45
C ALA A 5 19.48 -20.40 13.09
N VAL A 6 19.63 -19.39 12.24
CA VAL A 6 18.48 -18.69 11.64
C VAL A 6 17.84 -19.64 10.64
N ASP A 7 16.58 -20.01 10.91
CA ASP A 7 15.79 -20.89 10.06
C ASP A 7 15.59 -20.25 8.67
N PRO A 8 16.07 -20.86 7.59
CA PRO A 8 15.95 -20.31 6.23
C PRO A 8 14.51 -19.97 5.85
N ALA A 9 13.52 -20.76 6.30
CA ALA A 9 12.12 -20.50 6.03
C ALA A 9 11.62 -19.22 6.73
N LYS A 10 12.15 -18.92 7.92
CA LYS A 10 11.83 -17.66 8.63
C LYS A 10 12.48 -16.46 7.97
N ILE A 11 13.68 -16.62 7.38
CA ILE A 11 14.33 -15.57 6.60
C ILE A 11 13.50 -15.28 5.35
N GLU A 12 13.08 -16.32 4.62
CA GLU A 12 12.28 -16.16 3.41
C GLU A 12 10.95 -15.44 3.67
N MET A 13 10.24 -15.81 4.75
CA MET A 13 9.02 -15.10 5.15
C MET A 13 9.28 -13.63 5.52
N ALA A 14 10.37 -13.36 6.25
CA ALA A 14 10.74 -11.98 6.61
C ALA A 14 11.11 -11.14 5.39
N VAL A 15 11.78 -11.73 4.39
CA VAL A 15 12.09 -11.06 3.11
C VAL A 15 10.81 -10.72 2.37
N ALA A 16 9.87 -11.65 2.27
CA ALA A 16 8.59 -11.43 1.62
C ALA A 16 7.78 -10.30 2.31
N GLU A 17 7.83 -10.22 3.64
CA GLU A 17 7.18 -9.14 4.39
C GLU A 17 7.79 -7.76 4.05
N VAL A 18 9.12 -7.66 4.01
CA VAL A 18 9.82 -6.41 3.67
C VAL A 18 9.55 -5.98 2.23
N GLU A 19 9.52 -6.92 1.29
CA GLU A 19 9.17 -6.63 -0.11
C GLU A 19 7.75 -6.07 -0.23
N MET A 20 6.80 -6.67 0.49
CA MET A 20 5.41 -6.19 0.55
C MET A 20 5.33 -4.78 1.13
N LEU A 21 6.00 -4.51 2.26
CA LEU A 21 6.01 -3.18 2.88
C LEU A 21 6.62 -2.12 1.95
N THR A 22 7.64 -2.50 1.19
CA THR A 22 8.30 -1.62 0.23
C THR A 22 7.37 -1.25 -0.93
N ASP A 23 6.64 -2.23 -1.49
CA ASP A 23 5.64 -1.96 -2.54
C ASP A 23 4.51 -1.06 -2.02
N VAL A 24 3.98 -1.35 -0.82
CA VAL A 24 2.93 -0.55 -0.18
C VAL A 24 3.40 0.90 0.03
N PHE A 25 4.63 1.10 0.53
CA PHE A 25 5.20 2.43 0.72
C PHE A 25 5.32 3.19 -0.60
N ASN A 26 5.87 2.55 -1.65
CA ASN A 26 6.02 3.19 -2.96
C ASN A 26 4.66 3.59 -3.57
N ARG A 27 3.64 2.72 -3.45
CA ARG A 27 2.28 3.03 -3.91
C ARG A 27 1.64 4.15 -3.10
N LEU A 28 1.84 4.18 -1.78
CA LEU A 28 1.36 5.23 -0.90
C LEU A 28 1.93 6.59 -1.30
N VAL A 29 3.25 6.68 -1.43
CA VAL A 29 3.97 7.91 -1.80
C VAL A 29 3.48 8.41 -3.16
N ASN A 30 3.45 7.55 -4.18
CA ASN A 30 3.00 7.92 -5.52
C ASN A 30 1.54 8.40 -5.54
N SER A 31 0.65 7.71 -4.81
CA SER A 31 -0.77 8.07 -4.75
C SER A 31 -0.99 9.40 -4.05
N CYS A 32 -0.35 9.63 -2.89
CA CYS A 32 -0.53 10.86 -2.14
C CYS A 32 0.16 12.05 -2.79
N HIS A 33 1.31 11.86 -3.43
CA HIS A 33 1.94 12.89 -4.23
C HIS A 33 1.02 13.36 -5.38
N ALA A 34 0.46 12.42 -6.16
CA ALA A 34 -0.46 12.74 -7.25
C ALA A 34 -1.75 13.43 -6.77
N LYS A 35 -2.25 13.10 -5.57
CA LYS A 35 -3.51 13.68 -5.04
C LYS A 35 -3.32 15.02 -4.36
N CYS A 36 -2.20 15.23 -3.67
CA CYS A 36 -2.03 16.36 -2.76
C CYS A 36 -1.04 17.41 -3.26
N ILE A 37 -0.06 17.03 -4.08
CA ILE A 37 0.98 17.93 -4.58
C ILE A 37 0.75 18.29 -6.05
N GLN A 38 0.16 17.38 -6.83
CA GLN A 38 -0.16 17.59 -8.25
C GLN A 38 -1.67 17.46 -8.54
N PRO A 39 -2.53 18.31 -7.95
CA PRO A 39 -3.98 18.11 -8.02
C PRO A 39 -4.59 18.33 -9.41
N ASP A 40 -3.88 18.97 -10.35
CA ASP A 40 -4.39 19.35 -11.66
C ASP A 40 -3.32 19.17 -12.76
N PRO A 41 -3.57 18.36 -13.81
CA PRO A 41 -2.67 18.17 -14.95
C PRO A 41 -2.45 19.42 -15.81
N MET A 42 -3.18 20.52 -15.57
CA MET A 42 -2.98 21.82 -16.21
C MET A 42 -2.23 22.84 -15.33
N LYS A 43 -2.04 22.55 -14.03
CA LYS A 43 -1.35 23.43 -13.07
C LYS A 43 -0.13 22.77 -12.43
N HIS A 44 0.77 22.23 -13.26
CA HIS A 44 2.07 21.66 -12.85
C HIS A 44 3.10 22.70 -12.37
N ARG A 45 2.69 23.66 -11.54
CA ARG A 45 3.63 24.67 -11.00
C ARG A 45 3.73 24.54 -9.50
N TYR A 46 4.89 24.05 -9.06
CA TYR A 46 5.36 24.25 -7.70
C TYR A 46 5.57 25.75 -7.48
N ASN A 47 4.89 26.29 -6.46
CA ASN A 47 5.02 27.71 -6.12
C ASN A 47 6.29 27.96 -5.29
N GLU A 48 6.63 27.02 -4.40
CA GLU A 48 7.82 27.01 -3.55
C GLU A 48 8.23 25.57 -3.24
N GLY A 49 9.41 25.39 -2.61
CA GLY A 49 9.97 24.06 -2.32
C GLY A 49 9.44 23.42 -1.04
N ASP A 50 8.85 24.21 -0.14
CA ASP A 50 8.27 23.73 1.11
C ASP A 50 6.80 23.35 0.93
N LEU A 51 6.34 22.39 1.74
CA LEU A 51 4.94 22.00 1.75
C LEU A 51 4.08 23.10 2.34
N LEU A 52 3.07 23.53 1.58
CA LEU A 52 2.03 24.40 2.08
C LEU A 52 1.23 23.67 3.17
N LYS A 53 0.62 24.43 4.08
CA LYS A 53 -0.25 23.87 5.13
C LYS A 53 -1.36 22.99 4.55
N GLY A 54 -1.92 23.37 3.39
CA GLY A 54 -2.94 22.60 2.70
C GLY A 54 -2.43 21.24 2.18
N GLU A 55 -1.22 21.21 1.64
CA GLU A 55 -0.57 19.99 1.15
C GLU A 55 -0.23 19.05 2.29
N SER A 56 0.31 19.58 3.40
CA SER A 56 0.63 18.83 4.61
C SER A 56 -0.62 18.12 5.18
N VAL A 57 -1.71 18.89 5.39
CA VAL A 57 -2.99 18.32 5.88
C VAL A 57 -3.62 17.35 4.87
N CYS A 58 -3.44 17.58 3.57
CA CYS A 58 -3.89 16.65 2.54
C CYS A 58 -3.14 15.32 2.62
N ILE A 59 -1.81 15.33 2.79
CA ILE A 59 -0.98 14.13 2.91
C ILE A 59 -1.46 13.29 4.11
N ASP A 60 -1.67 13.90 5.28
CA ASP A 60 -2.18 13.19 6.47
C ASP A 60 -3.53 12.49 6.21
N ARG A 61 -4.44 13.19 5.53
CA ARG A 61 -5.74 12.61 5.15
C ARG A 61 -5.60 11.53 4.09
N CYS A 62 -4.67 11.70 3.16
CA CYS A 62 -4.42 10.75 2.09
C CYS A 62 -3.87 9.43 2.62
N THR A 63 -2.89 9.48 3.53
CA THR A 63 -2.31 8.28 4.13
C THR A 63 -3.36 7.50 4.93
N ALA A 64 -4.17 8.19 5.74
CA ALA A 64 -5.28 7.57 6.46
C ALA A 64 -6.27 6.87 5.52
N LYS A 65 -6.71 7.55 4.47
CA LYS A 65 -7.61 6.98 3.45
C LYS A 65 -6.99 5.84 2.67
N PHE A 66 -5.69 5.90 2.37
CA PHE A 66 -4.99 4.85 1.65
C PHE A 66 -5.07 3.54 2.42
N PHE A 67 -4.77 3.55 3.73
CA PHE A 67 -4.86 2.34 4.55
C PHE A 67 -6.31 1.86 4.75
N GLU A 68 -7.27 2.78 4.91
CA GLU A 68 -8.69 2.43 4.96
C GLU A 68 -9.13 1.70 3.67
N VAL A 69 -8.76 2.22 2.51
CA VAL A 69 -9.07 1.59 1.21
C VAL A 69 -8.36 0.24 1.07
N ASN A 70 -7.08 0.15 1.44
CA ASN A 70 -6.34 -1.13 1.39
C ASN A 70 -7.02 -2.21 2.25
N LYS A 71 -7.50 -1.85 3.44
CA LYS A 71 -8.26 -2.77 4.30
C LYS A 71 -9.55 -3.25 3.62
N VAL A 72 -10.39 -2.32 3.14
CA VAL A 72 -11.67 -2.65 2.52
C VAL A 72 -11.48 -3.50 1.25
N VAL A 73 -10.47 -3.19 0.43
CA VAL A 73 -10.12 -4.00 -0.74
C VAL A 73 -9.68 -5.40 -0.33
N GLY A 74 -8.85 -5.54 0.72
CA GLY A 74 -8.44 -6.83 1.26
C GLY A 74 -9.62 -7.69 1.73
N GLU A 75 -10.54 -7.12 2.50
CA GLU A 75 -11.77 -7.78 2.96
C GLU A 75 -12.64 -8.25 1.78
N ARG A 76 -12.77 -7.41 0.74
CA ARG A 76 -13.54 -7.73 -0.44
C ARG A 76 -12.89 -8.83 -1.27
N MET A 77 -11.56 -8.81 -1.44
CA MET A 77 -10.82 -9.86 -2.14
C MET A 77 -10.94 -11.21 -1.42
N GLN A 78 -10.85 -11.23 -0.10
CA GLN A 78 -11.05 -12.46 0.70
C GLN A 78 -12.46 -13.02 0.54
N THR A 79 -13.48 -12.16 0.62
CA THR A 79 -14.88 -12.54 0.40
C THR A 79 -15.08 -13.13 -1.00
N MET A 80 -14.48 -12.51 -2.03
CA MET A 80 -14.57 -13.00 -3.41
C MET A 80 -13.83 -14.34 -3.59
N GLY A 81 -12.67 -14.53 -2.96
CA GLY A 81 -11.93 -15.80 -2.99
C GLY A 81 -12.71 -16.96 -2.36
N GLN A 82 -13.35 -16.72 -1.21
CA GLN A 82 -14.21 -17.72 -0.56
C GLN A 82 -15.41 -18.09 -1.43
N ASN A 83 -16.07 -17.09 -2.04
CA ASN A 83 -17.21 -17.31 -2.94
C ASN A 83 -16.81 -18.07 -4.21
N ALA A 84 -15.62 -17.81 -4.77
CA ALA A 84 -15.09 -18.50 -5.93
C ALA A 84 -14.77 -19.97 -5.62
N GLN A 85 -14.25 -20.25 -4.42
CA GLN A 85 -13.98 -21.61 -3.96
C GLN A 85 -15.27 -22.39 -3.67
N ALA A 86 -16.35 -21.70 -3.24
CA ALA A 86 -17.67 -22.29 -3.01
C ALA A 86 -18.45 -22.63 -4.29
N THR A 87 -18.13 -21.98 -5.43
CA THR A 87 -18.83 -22.18 -6.72
C THR A 87 -18.10 -23.11 -7.71
N GLY A 88 -17.01 -23.78 -7.28
CA GLY A 88 -16.47 -24.97 -7.96
C GLY A 88 -15.83 -24.77 -9.33
N GLY A 89 -15.33 -23.57 -9.65
CA GLY A 89 -14.82 -23.24 -10.99
C GLY A 89 -13.31 -23.07 -11.08
N PHE A 90 -12.50 -24.12 -10.83
CA PHE A 90 -11.12 -24.23 -11.36
C PHE A 90 -10.70 -25.70 -11.42
N GLY A 91 -11.43 -26.46 -12.24
CA GLY A 91 -11.24 -27.90 -12.39
C GLY A 91 -11.83 -28.43 -13.69
N ARG A 92 -11.58 -27.73 -14.81
CA ARG A 92 -11.49 -28.27 -16.18
C ARG A 92 -10.58 -27.37 -17.00
#